data_AF-A0A260ZU13-F1
#
_entry.id   AF-A0A260ZU13-F1
#
_cell.length_a   1.000
_cell.length_b   1.000
_cell.length_c   1.000
_cell.angle_alpha   90.00
_cell.angle_beta   90.00
_cell.angle_gamma   90.00
#
_symmetry.space_group_name_H-M   'P 1'
#
loop_
_entity.id
_entity.type
_entity.pdbx_description
1 polymer ?
#
loop_
_entity_poly.entity_id
_entity_poly.type
_entity_poly.pdbx_seq_one_letter_code
_entity_poly.pdbx_strand_id
1 'polypeptide(L)'
;MSEINNLTENVQKGDPHPTLHFRTIKTQTRPSTRSFGSQVKPSRIPDLLLHQNVATDSIYQSSTGSQCDPVPTSEIECECDIPPENRLMWLTEEELVCMRLGKALKDIDPSTFPKLTTQKHIKNSGEEIMRNVGTVISKIKESFGDDAKYTCFKNVAKATSDVCGIGRSTVIRRTPLRVNPPKKRLRDMSKKEKNRHYVHEIDILKRSKIIKEIHEIWKRGKDVVTDELWKWAQTEIEFDKCHTIFLHVLHGLGFVYKKKGENTIVFERKDIIQKRALYLKNKKEWDDKNAYYGSFDETWVYDGMSKKKGWQHANSNMYQRSQLMDLESHQAGPSKGKERGRRVIVAAVLTEDGVLPDSELLLVSGVREEDQAADYHKEMDGDNFEKYYMGVIPLLAEAAKKKGRPAVFICDNAPYHNKAIKK
;
A
#
# COMPACT_ATOMS: atom_id res chain seq x y z
N MET A 1 72.19 -3.93 -3.68
CA MET A 1 72.96 -4.06 -4.93
C MET A 1 72.75 -5.47 -5.47
N SER A 2 71.88 -5.59 -6.47
CA SER A 2 71.89 -6.66 -7.47
C SER A 2 71.05 -6.17 -8.65
N GLU A 3 71.75 -5.88 -9.73
CA GLU A 3 71.36 -5.35 -11.05
C GLU A 3 70.34 -6.28 -11.74
N ILE A 4 69.29 -5.78 -12.42
CA ILE A 4 69.24 -5.14 -13.76
C ILE A 4 69.72 -6.04 -14.90
N ASN A 5 68.77 -6.47 -15.75
CA ASN A 5 68.86 -6.54 -17.22
C ASN A 5 67.41 -6.64 -17.77
N ASN A 6 66.76 -5.61 -18.30
CA ASN A 6 66.88 -4.83 -19.55
C ASN A 6 66.26 -5.45 -20.82
N LEU A 7 65.53 -4.57 -21.54
CA LEU A 7 65.14 -4.57 -22.97
C LEU A 7 63.87 -5.38 -23.34
N THR A 8 62.90 -4.93 -24.15
CA THR A 8 62.71 -3.69 -24.93
C THR A 8 61.28 -3.63 -25.47
N GLU A 9 60.91 -2.41 -25.85
CA GLU A 9 59.72 -1.94 -26.54
C GLU A 9 59.17 -2.82 -27.68
N ASN A 10 57.85 -2.83 -27.82
CA ASN A 10 57.23 -2.84 -29.14
C ASN A 10 55.96 -1.99 -29.14
N VAL A 11 56.04 -0.88 -29.87
CA VAL A 11 54.97 0.07 -30.17
C VAL A 11 54.12 -0.49 -31.31
N GLN A 12 52.82 -0.68 -31.10
CA GLN A 12 51.85 -0.72 -32.19
C GLN A 12 50.57 0.05 -31.84
N LYS A 13 50.49 1.21 -32.51
CA LYS A 13 49.32 1.87 -33.12
C LYS A 13 47.95 1.62 -32.49
N GLY A 14 47.44 2.70 -31.91
CA GLY A 14 46.06 2.82 -31.50
C GLY A 14 45.07 2.80 -32.65
N ASP A 15 43.89 2.27 -32.31
CA ASP A 15 42.64 2.49 -33.02
C ASP A 15 41.62 3.11 -32.04
N PRO A 16 40.68 3.91 -32.57
CA PRO A 16 40.08 5.02 -31.85
C PRO A 16 38.97 4.60 -30.88
N HIS A 17 38.90 5.33 -29.78
CA HIS A 17 37.80 5.27 -28.80
C HIS A 17 36.42 5.33 -29.50
N PRO A 18 35.46 4.48 -29.11
CA PRO A 18 34.09 4.61 -29.58
C PRO A 18 33.50 5.93 -29.04
N THR A 19 33.28 6.86 -29.94
CA THR A 19 32.56 8.11 -29.69
C THR A 19 31.14 7.77 -29.25
N LEU A 20 30.83 7.98 -27.97
CA LEU A 20 29.46 7.92 -27.47
C LEU A 20 28.63 9.02 -28.13
N HIS A 21 27.89 8.66 -29.17
CA HIS A 21 26.79 9.48 -29.66
C HIS A 21 25.70 9.54 -28.60
N PHE A 22 25.67 10.64 -27.83
CA PHE A 22 24.51 11.03 -27.04
C PHE A 22 23.34 11.29 -27.99
N ARG A 23 22.42 10.33 -28.09
CA ARG A 23 21.08 10.57 -28.61
C ARG A 23 20.39 11.51 -27.63
N THR A 24 20.26 12.79 -28.00
CA THR A 24 19.39 13.73 -27.31
C THR A 24 17.95 13.25 -27.46
N ILE A 25 17.43 12.52 -26.47
CA ILE A 25 16.01 12.30 -26.32
C ILE A 25 15.43 13.65 -25.90
N LYS A 26 14.73 14.32 -26.83
CA LYS A 26 13.89 15.47 -26.49
C LYS A 26 12.76 14.96 -25.58
N THR A 27 12.94 15.09 -24.27
CA THR A 27 11.87 15.00 -23.30
C THR A 27 10.93 16.19 -23.51
N GLN A 28 9.81 15.97 -24.20
CA GLN A 28 8.66 16.86 -24.04
C GLN A 28 8.17 16.73 -22.60
N THR A 29 8.63 17.64 -21.74
CA THR A 29 7.94 17.95 -20.48
C THR A 29 6.57 18.51 -20.83
N ARG A 30 5.53 17.69 -20.71
CA ARG A 30 4.17 18.21 -20.59
C ARG A 30 4.13 19.09 -19.33
N PRO A 31 3.58 20.31 -19.37
CA PRO A 31 3.41 21.08 -18.15
C PRO A 31 2.43 20.33 -17.24
N SER A 32 2.89 19.96 -16.04
CA SER A 32 1.99 19.57 -14.98
C SER A 32 1.21 20.81 -14.57
N THR A 33 -0.07 20.90 -14.95
CA THR A 33 -1.00 21.83 -14.33
C THR A 33 -1.00 21.57 -12.83
N ARG A 34 -0.39 22.48 -12.07
CA ARG A 34 -0.58 22.60 -10.63
C ARG A 34 -2.08 22.77 -10.41
N SER A 35 -2.72 21.83 -9.70
CA SER A 35 -4.04 22.08 -9.14
C SER A 35 -3.88 23.16 -8.07
N PHE A 36 -4.30 24.38 -8.39
CA PHE A 36 -4.52 25.40 -7.38
C PHE A 36 -5.63 24.90 -6.45
N GLY A 37 -5.30 24.69 -5.18
CA GLY A 37 -6.30 24.46 -4.15
C GLY A 37 -7.10 25.73 -3.94
N SER A 38 -8.30 25.79 -4.51
CA SER A 38 -9.28 26.83 -4.21
C SER A 38 -10.01 26.49 -2.90
N GLN A 39 -9.81 27.30 -1.86
CA GLN A 39 -10.70 27.31 -0.71
C GLN A 39 -12.09 27.79 -1.14
N VAL A 40 -13.12 26.98 -0.94
CA VAL A 40 -14.52 27.36 -1.17
C VAL A 40 -15.22 27.42 0.18
N LYS A 41 -15.85 28.56 0.50
CA LYS A 41 -16.70 28.69 1.70
C LYS A 41 -18.01 27.94 1.51
N PRO A 42 -18.62 27.35 2.57
CA PRO A 42 -19.77 26.43 2.49
C PRO A 42 -21.07 26.99 1.89
N SER A 43 -21.15 28.27 1.54
CA SER A 43 -22.36 28.93 1.06
C SER A 43 -22.56 28.93 -0.46
N ARG A 44 -21.77 28.17 -1.23
CA ARG A 44 -21.80 28.19 -2.71
C ARG A 44 -21.90 26.82 -3.41
N ILE A 45 -22.48 25.80 -2.77
CA ILE A 45 -22.82 24.55 -3.45
C ILE A 45 -24.34 24.37 -3.40
N PRO A 46 -25.09 24.62 -4.50
CA PRO A 46 -26.44 24.10 -4.62
C PRO A 46 -26.35 22.58 -4.83
N ASP A 47 -27.21 21.85 -4.13
CA ASP A 47 -27.53 20.43 -4.35
C ASP A 47 -26.56 19.34 -3.84
N LEU A 48 -25.91 19.56 -2.69
CA LEU A 48 -25.16 18.49 -2.00
C LEU A 48 -25.91 17.83 -0.83
N LEU A 49 -27.24 17.91 -0.79
CA LEU A 49 -28.06 17.19 0.19
C LEU A 49 -29.41 16.77 -0.41
N LEU A 50 -29.41 15.64 -1.12
CA LEU A 50 -30.63 14.84 -1.32
C LEU A 50 -30.24 13.35 -1.43
N HIS A 51 -29.70 12.81 -0.33
CA HIS A 51 -29.86 11.39 -0.04
C HIS A 51 -31.13 11.25 0.78
N GLN A 52 -32.24 10.89 0.13
CA GLN A 52 -33.43 10.44 0.83
C GLN A 52 -33.27 9.00 1.30
N ASN A 53 -33.70 8.83 2.55
CA ASN A 53 -33.67 7.61 3.33
C ASN A 53 -34.62 6.53 2.80
N VAL A 54 -34.37 5.36 3.36
CA VAL A 54 -34.95 4.04 3.14
C VAL A 54 -36.45 3.98 3.50
N ALA A 55 -37.17 3.19 2.69
CA ALA A 55 -38.38 2.37 2.93
C ALA A 55 -39.62 2.91 3.68
N THR A 56 -40.77 2.49 3.11
CA THR A 56 -42.10 2.27 3.71
C THR A 56 -42.80 3.48 4.33
N ASP A 57 -43.75 4.07 3.59
CA ASP A 57 -45.17 3.83 3.82
C ASP A 57 -46.02 4.54 2.75
N SER A 58 -47.11 3.89 2.36
CA SER A 58 -48.11 4.41 1.43
C SER A 58 -48.86 5.59 2.04
N ILE A 59 -48.81 6.76 1.40
CA ILE A 59 -49.79 7.83 1.64
C ILE A 59 -50.26 8.37 0.30
N TYR A 60 -51.54 8.11 0.04
CA TYR A 60 -52.41 8.79 -0.92
C TYR A 60 -52.22 10.30 -0.82
N GLN A 61 -52.14 10.99 -1.96
CA GLN A 61 -52.93 12.22 -2.14
C GLN A 61 -53.03 12.63 -3.61
N SER A 62 -54.28 12.59 -4.06
CA SER A 62 -54.92 13.48 -5.02
C SER A 62 -54.08 14.66 -5.53
N SER A 63 -53.91 14.72 -6.85
CA SER A 63 -53.74 16.00 -7.54
C SER A 63 -54.92 16.22 -8.47
N THR A 64 -55.55 17.36 -8.22
CA THR A 64 -56.68 17.98 -8.90
C THR A 64 -56.42 18.15 -10.40
N GLY A 65 -57.35 17.67 -11.22
CA GLY A 65 -57.33 17.84 -12.67
C GLY A 65 -57.50 19.31 -13.07
N SER A 66 -56.63 19.74 -13.98
CA SER A 66 -56.85 20.93 -14.79
C SER A 66 -57.81 20.53 -15.90
N GLN A 67 -58.97 21.17 -15.94
CA GLN A 67 -59.96 21.08 -17.01
C GLN A 67 -59.31 21.44 -18.35
N CYS A 68 -59.27 20.49 -19.27
CA CYS A 68 -59.21 20.76 -20.69
C CYS A 68 -60.56 20.36 -21.26
N ASP A 69 -61.21 21.30 -21.97
CA ASP A 69 -62.53 21.13 -22.56
C ASP A 69 -62.55 19.94 -23.55
N PRO A 70 -63.64 19.15 -23.58
CA PRO A 70 -63.74 18.02 -24.49
C PRO A 70 -64.02 18.53 -25.91
N VAL A 71 -63.12 18.20 -26.84
CA VAL A 71 -63.42 18.20 -28.27
C VAL A 71 -64.44 17.09 -28.53
N PRO A 72 -65.58 17.36 -29.19
CA PRO A 72 -66.58 16.32 -29.45
C PRO A 72 -66.02 15.37 -30.50
N THR A 73 -65.51 14.23 -30.03
CA THR A 73 -65.20 13.11 -30.91
C THR A 73 -66.47 12.28 -30.95
N SER A 74 -67.13 12.34 -32.11
CA SER A 74 -68.28 11.54 -32.51
C SER A 74 -68.30 10.17 -31.84
N GLU A 75 -69.43 9.85 -31.22
CA GLU A 75 -69.84 8.48 -30.92
C GLU A 75 -69.80 7.68 -32.21
N ILE A 76 -68.65 7.08 -32.50
CA ILE A 76 -68.59 5.87 -33.27
C ILE A 76 -68.83 4.80 -32.21
N GLU A 77 -70.11 4.44 -32.05
CA GLU A 77 -70.48 3.12 -31.59
C GLU A 77 -69.77 2.11 -32.49
N CYS A 78 -68.56 1.70 -32.10
CA CYS A 78 -67.97 0.50 -32.64
C CYS A 78 -68.46 -0.62 -31.73
N GLU A 79 -69.71 -1.00 -31.96
CA GLU A 79 -70.31 -2.24 -31.50
C GLU A 79 -69.45 -3.39 -32.04
N CYS A 80 -68.44 -3.78 -31.28
CA CYS A 80 -67.71 -5.02 -31.48
C CYS A 80 -68.25 -6.01 -30.45
N ASP A 81 -69.49 -6.45 -30.66
CA ASP A 81 -70.03 -7.65 -30.06
C ASP A 81 -69.23 -8.86 -30.57
N ILE A 82 -68.07 -9.07 -29.95
CA ILE A 82 -67.35 -10.33 -30.05
C ILE A 82 -67.75 -11.12 -28.82
N PRO A 83 -68.49 -12.25 -28.97
CA PRO A 83 -68.81 -13.15 -27.88
C PRO A 83 -67.52 -13.49 -27.09
N PRO A 84 -67.58 -13.74 -25.77
CA PRO A 84 -66.39 -14.04 -24.95
C PRO A 84 -65.54 -15.20 -25.51
N GLU A 85 -66.15 -16.05 -26.33
CA GLU A 85 -65.57 -17.22 -26.98
C GLU A 85 -64.70 -16.90 -28.21
N ASN A 86 -64.75 -15.69 -28.79
CA ASN A 86 -64.03 -15.32 -30.03
C ASN A 86 -62.96 -14.23 -29.87
N ARG A 87 -62.64 -13.79 -28.64
CA ARG A 87 -61.62 -12.75 -28.40
C ARG A 87 -60.19 -13.20 -28.79
N LEU A 88 -59.96 -14.50 -28.98
CA LEU A 88 -58.69 -15.05 -29.45
C LEU A 88 -58.56 -15.18 -30.98
N MET A 89 -59.64 -15.02 -31.74
CA MET A 89 -59.65 -15.30 -33.19
C MET A 89 -58.93 -14.25 -34.04
N TRP A 90 -58.68 -13.05 -33.49
CA TRP A 90 -58.12 -11.91 -34.21
C TRP A 90 -56.75 -11.47 -33.68
N LEU A 91 -56.14 -12.25 -32.79
CA LEU A 91 -54.82 -11.94 -32.24
C LEU A 91 -53.75 -12.30 -33.27
N THR A 92 -52.84 -11.37 -33.49
CA THR A 92 -51.61 -11.63 -34.24
C THR A 92 -50.76 -12.68 -33.50
N GLU A 93 -49.89 -13.37 -34.24
CA GLU A 93 -48.99 -14.37 -33.64
C GLU A 93 -48.13 -13.75 -32.51
N GLU A 94 -47.74 -12.48 -32.64
CA GLU A 94 -46.99 -11.73 -31.62
C GLU A 94 -47.79 -11.49 -30.34
N GLU A 95 -49.08 -11.15 -30.45
CA GLU A 95 -49.95 -10.97 -29.28
C GLU A 95 -50.21 -12.29 -28.57
N LEU A 96 -50.38 -13.38 -29.32
CA LEU A 96 -50.50 -14.72 -28.75
C LEU A 96 -49.23 -15.13 -28.00
N VAL A 97 -48.04 -14.83 -28.54
CA VAL A 97 -46.75 -15.03 -27.85
C VAL A 97 -46.69 -14.21 -26.56
N CYS A 98 -47.05 -12.92 -26.62
CA CYS A 98 -47.07 -12.05 -25.44
C CYS A 98 -48.01 -12.56 -24.34
N MET A 99 -49.19 -13.06 -24.70
CA MET A 99 -50.15 -13.65 -23.76
C MET A 99 -49.60 -14.93 -23.12
N ARG A 100 -49.00 -15.82 -23.91
CA ARG A 100 -48.37 -17.05 -23.39
C ARG A 100 -47.22 -16.75 -22.46
N LEU A 101 -46.36 -15.79 -22.81
CA LEU A 101 -45.28 -15.31 -21.96
C LEU A 101 -45.80 -14.67 -20.66
N GLY A 102 -46.84 -13.84 -20.74
CA GLY A 102 -47.46 -13.21 -19.58
C GLY A 102 -48.08 -14.23 -18.62
N LYS A 103 -48.76 -15.25 -19.16
CA LYS A 103 -49.27 -16.38 -18.39
C LYS A 103 -48.13 -17.17 -17.74
N ALA A 104 -47.11 -17.53 -18.51
CA ALA A 104 -45.96 -18.27 -18.02
C ALA A 104 -45.22 -17.51 -16.90
N LEU A 105 -45.06 -16.19 -17.04
CA LEU A 105 -44.44 -15.34 -16.01
C LEU A 105 -45.28 -15.27 -14.73
N LYS A 106 -46.61 -15.18 -14.87
CA LYS A 106 -47.55 -15.18 -13.74
C LYS A 106 -47.48 -16.48 -12.94
N ASP A 107 -47.30 -17.60 -13.62
CA ASP A 107 -47.29 -18.93 -13.02
C ASP A 107 -45.92 -19.28 -12.37
N ILE A 108 -44.90 -18.42 -12.50
CA ILE A 108 -43.62 -18.59 -11.80
C ILE A 108 -43.81 -18.27 -10.32
N ASP A 109 -43.61 -19.27 -9.46
CA ASP A 109 -43.53 -19.08 -8.02
C ASP A 109 -42.08 -18.73 -7.59
N PRO A 110 -41.82 -17.49 -7.11
CA PRO A 110 -40.49 -17.09 -6.65
C PRO A 110 -39.98 -17.90 -5.45
N SER A 111 -40.86 -18.58 -4.71
CA SER A 111 -40.49 -19.43 -3.57
C SER A 111 -39.66 -20.64 -4.01
N THR A 112 -39.82 -21.08 -5.27
CA THR A 112 -39.11 -22.21 -5.86
C THR A 112 -37.67 -21.89 -6.26
N PHE A 113 -37.27 -20.62 -6.22
CA PHE A 113 -35.91 -20.21 -6.57
C PHE A 113 -34.90 -20.66 -5.52
N PRO A 114 -33.71 -21.15 -5.94
CA PRO A 114 -32.67 -21.55 -5.00
C PRO A 114 -32.24 -20.37 -4.12
N LYS A 115 -32.26 -20.58 -2.81
CA LYS A 115 -31.74 -19.63 -1.81
C LYS A 115 -30.36 -20.09 -1.38
N LEU A 116 -29.41 -19.15 -1.36
CA LEU A 116 -28.06 -19.42 -0.87
C LEU A 116 -28.08 -19.52 0.67
N THR A 117 -27.61 -20.64 1.22
CA THR A 117 -27.45 -20.80 2.67
C THR A 117 -26.16 -20.11 3.11
N THR A 118 -26.27 -18.91 3.68
CA THR A 118 -25.11 -18.19 4.23
C THR A 118 -24.60 -18.90 5.48
N GLN A 119 -23.39 -19.45 5.44
CA GLN A 119 -22.72 -19.84 6.69
C GLN A 119 -22.30 -18.55 7.40
N LYS A 120 -22.75 -18.31 8.64
CA LYS A 120 -22.57 -17.01 9.37
C LYS A 120 -21.11 -16.52 9.46
N HIS A 121 -20.13 -17.39 9.26
CA HIS A 121 -18.70 -17.09 9.33
C HIS A 121 -18.02 -16.84 7.97
N ILE A 122 -18.68 -17.11 6.85
CA ILE A 122 -18.11 -16.98 5.50
C ILE A 122 -19.13 -16.25 4.61
N LYS A 123 -18.78 -15.06 4.12
CA LYS A 123 -19.60 -14.37 3.11
C LYS A 123 -19.68 -15.24 1.85
N ASN A 124 -20.89 -15.46 1.32
CA ASN A 124 -21.07 -16.14 0.03
C ASN A 124 -20.21 -15.45 -1.03
N SER A 125 -19.42 -16.20 -1.77
CA SER A 125 -18.50 -15.62 -2.76
C SER A 125 -19.30 -14.96 -3.89
N GLY A 126 -18.77 -13.89 -4.49
CA GLY A 126 -19.44 -13.25 -5.65
C GLY A 126 -19.69 -14.23 -6.81
N GLU A 127 -18.89 -15.30 -6.90
CA GLU A 127 -19.10 -16.39 -7.86
C GLU A 127 -20.34 -17.24 -7.53
N GLU A 128 -20.63 -17.51 -6.26
CA GLU A 128 -21.83 -18.25 -5.83
C GLU A 128 -23.11 -17.45 -6.12
N ILE A 129 -23.10 -16.15 -5.86
CA ILE A 129 -24.24 -15.26 -6.16
C ILE A 129 -24.52 -15.29 -7.67
N MET A 130 -23.48 -15.12 -8.48
CA MET A 130 -23.60 -15.16 -9.94
C MET A 130 -24.13 -16.52 -10.44
N ARG A 131 -23.67 -17.64 -9.88
CA ARG A 131 -24.19 -18.97 -10.22
C ARG A 131 -25.66 -19.12 -9.85
N ASN A 132 -26.07 -18.64 -8.68
CA ASN A 132 -27.46 -18.69 -8.24
C ASN A 132 -28.38 -17.90 -9.17
N VAL A 133 -27.95 -16.69 -9.57
CA VAL A 133 -28.65 -15.88 -10.57
C VAL A 133 -28.75 -16.62 -11.91
N GLY A 134 -27.68 -17.31 -12.33
CA GLY A 134 -27.70 -18.17 -13.50
C GLY A 134 -28.75 -19.28 -13.42
N THR A 135 -28.86 -19.96 -12.28
CA THR A 135 -29.88 -21.01 -12.06
C THR A 135 -31.30 -20.43 -12.07
N VAL A 136 -31.53 -19.25 -11.47
CA VAL A 136 -32.83 -18.57 -11.51
C VAL A 136 -33.22 -18.22 -12.95
N ILE A 137 -32.29 -17.68 -13.74
CA ILE A 137 -32.49 -17.34 -15.15
C ILE A 137 -32.78 -18.60 -15.98
N SER A 138 -32.13 -19.73 -15.70
CA SER A 138 -32.45 -21.02 -16.34
C SER A 138 -33.89 -21.46 -16.03
N LYS A 139 -34.33 -21.34 -14.76
CA LYS A 139 -35.71 -21.68 -14.38
C LYS A 139 -36.75 -20.80 -15.07
N ILE A 140 -36.49 -19.49 -15.16
CA ILE A 140 -37.35 -18.55 -15.90
C ILE A 140 -37.44 -18.95 -17.39
N LYS A 141 -36.29 -19.31 -17.99
CA LYS A 141 -36.25 -19.79 -19.37
C LYS A 141 -37.08 -21.07 -19.55
N GLU A 142 -36.99 -22.02 -18.62
CA GLU A 142 -37.76 -23.27 -18.63
C GLU A 142 -39.27 -23.01 -18.56
N SER A 143 -39.72 -22.08 -17.71
CA SER A 143 -41.13 -21.67 -17.60
C SER A 143 -41.67 -21.05 -18.89
N PHE A 144 -40.83 -20.35 -19.66
CA PHE A 144 -41.22 -19.74 -20.94
C PHE A 144 -41.22 -20.71 -22.13
N GLY A 145 -40.68 -21.92 -21.99
CA GLY A 145 -40.65 -22.92 -23.06
C GLY A 145 -40.06 -22.40 -24.37
N ASP A 146 -40.70 -22.72 -25.50
CA ASP A 146 -40.25 -22.31 -26.83
C ASP A 146 -40.35 -20.79 -27.06
N ASP A 147 -41.27 -20.12 -26.36
CA ASP A 147 -41.45 -18.67 -26.45
C ASP A 147 -40.27 -17.91 -25.82
N ALA A 148 -39.42 -18.57 -25.03
CA ALA A 148 -38.21 -17.98 -24.46
C ALA A 148 -37.27 -17.39 -25.54
N LYS A 149 -37.34 -17.90 -26.79
CA LYS A 149 -36.54 -17.41 -27.92
C LYS A 149 -36.80 -15.93 -28.26
N TYR A 150 -38.00 -15.44 -27.94
CA TYR A 150 -38.42 -14.05 -28.13
C TYR A 150 -38.01 -13.12 -26.98
N THR A 151 -37.40 -13.65 -25.92
CA THR A 151 -37.05 -12.89 -24.70
C THR A 151 -35.53 -12.73 -24.54
N CYS A 152 -35.13 -11.88 -23.58
CA CYS A 152 -33.73 -11.77 -23.17
C CYS A 152 -33.17 -13.06 -22.54
N PHE A 153 -34.05 -13.95 -22.06
CA PHE A 153 -33.69 -15.23 -21.43
C PHE A 153 -33.30 -16.33 -22.42
N LYS A 154 -33.41 -16.10 -23.75
CA LYS A 154 -33.01 -17.08 -24.78
C LYS A 154 -31.61 -17.66 -24.55
N ASN A 155 -30.68 -16.81 -24.10
CA ASN A 155 -29.32 -17.19 -23.75
C ASN A 155 -29.07 -16.90 -22.27
N VAL A 156 -29.12 -17.94 -21.45
CA VAL A 156 -28.91 -17.87 -19.99
C VAL A 156 -27.61 -17.13 -19.66
N ALA A 157 -26.49 -17.46 -20.30
CA ALA A 157 -25.20 -16.84 -19.99
C ALA A 157 -25.16 -15.34 -20.33
N LYS A 158 -25.88 -14.90 -21.37
CA LYS A 158 -26.02 -13.47 -21.69
C LYS A 158 -26.95 -12.77 -20.71
N ALA A 159 -28.11 -13.35 -20.40
CA ALA A 159 -29.03 -12.81 -19.42
C ALA A 159 -28.37 -12.68 -18.03
N THR A 160 -27.61 -13.69 -17.58
CA THR A 160 -26.86 -13.63 -16.31
C THR A 160 -25.78 -12.55 -16.34
N SER A 161 -25.09 -12.39 -17.47
CA SER A 161 -24.11 -11.32 -17.68
C SER A 161 -24.75 -9.95 -17.50
N ASP A 162 -25.89 -9.74 -18.18
CA ASP A 162 -26.59 -8.45 -18.21
C ASP A 162 -27.23 -8.13 -16.84
N VAL A 163 -27.84 -9.13 -16.17
CA VAL A 163 -28.44 -8.99 -14.83
C VAL A 163 -27.38 -8.75 -13.75
N CYS A 164 -26.23 -9.42 -13.81
CA CYS A 164 -25.16 -9.26 -12.82
C CYS A 164 -24.20 -8.09 -13.12
N GLY A 165 -24.26 -7.49 -14.31
CA GLY A 165 -23.28 -6.48 -14.75
C GLY A 165 -21.86 -7.01 -14.93
N ILE A 166 -21.69 -8.31 -15.25
CA ILE A 166 -20.40 -9.00 -15.36
C ILE A 166 -20.21 -9.47 -16.80
N GLY A 167 -19.01 -9.30 -17.36
CA GLY A 167 -18.75 -9.74 -18.74
C GLY A 167 -19.10 -11.21 -19.00
N ARG A 168 -19.83 -11.48 -20.09
CA ARG A 168 -20.30 -12.81 -20.53
C ARG A 168 -19.23 -13.91 -20.52
N SER A 169 -17.99 -13.59 -20.88
CA SER A 169 -16.87 -14.55 -20.84
C SER A 169 -16.54 -15.01 -19.42
N THR A 170 -16.69 -14.14 -18.42
CA THR A 170 -16.51 -14.47 -17.01
C THR A 170 -17.63 -15.37 -16.52
N VAL A 171 -18.89 -15.08 -16.89
CA VAL A 171 -20.04 -15.96 -16.59
C VAL A 171 -19.77 -17.36 -17.14
N ILE A 172 -19.53 -17.51 -18.44
CA ILE A 172 -19.28 -18.83 -19.08
C ILE A 172 -18.11 -19.57 -18.40
N ARG A 173 -17.03 -18.87 -18.06
CA ARG A 173 -15.85 -19.48 -17.44
C ARG A 173 -16.10 -19.94 -16.00
N ARG A 174 -16.96 -19.23 -15.25
CA ARG A 174 -17.16 -19.42 -13.81
C ARG A 174 -18.43 -20.17 -13.45
N THR A 175 -19.45 -20.19 -14.30
CA THR A 175 -20.73 -20.88 -14.05
C THR A 175 -20.58 -22.39 -13.83
N PRO A 176 -19.80 -23.18 -14.60
CA PRO A 176 -19.65 -24.61 -14.30
C PRO A 176 -18.96 -24.79 -12.95
N LEU A 177 -19.58 -25.53 -12.03
CA LEU A 177 -18.93 -26.01 -10.81
C LEU A 177 -17.91 -27.05 -11.25
N ARG A 178 -16.64 -26.70 -11.16
CA ARG A 178 -15.56 -27.63 -11.44
C ARG A 178 -15.08 -28.17 -10.11
N VAL A 179 -15.17 -29.49 -9.92
CA VAL A 179 -14.59 -30.18 -8.76
C VAL A 179 -13.12 -29.79 -8.60
N ASN A 180 -12.41 -29.65 -9.73
CA ASN A 180 -11.07 -29.10 -9.80
C ASN A 180 -11.06 -27.84 -10.67
N PRO A 181 -10.95 -26.62 -10.10
CA PRO A 181 -10.81 -25.41 -10.90
C PRO A 181 -9.54 -25.50 -11.76
N PRO A 182 -9.57 -24.97 -13.00
CA PRO A 182 -8.39 -24.97 -13.85
C PRO A 182 -7.26 -24.21 -13.16
N LYS A 183 -6.02 -24.73 -13.26
CA LYS A 183 -4.84 -24.04 -12.73
C LYS A 183 -4.82 -22.61 -13.29
N LYS A 184 -4.76 -21.62 -12.40
CA LYS A 184 -4.58 -20.22 -12.80
C LYS A 184 -3.28 -20.11 -13.58
N ARG A 185 -3.26 -19.33 -14.66
CA ARG A 185 -2.00 -18.99 -15.33
C ARG A 185 -1.16 -18.15 -14.38
N LEU A 186 0.17 -18.23 -14.47
CA LEU A 186 1.08 -17.43 -13.64
C LEU A 186 0.73 -15.94 -13.64
N ARG A 187 0.32 -15.38 -14.78
CA ARG A 187 -0.08 -13.97 -14.90
C ARG A 187 -1.33 -13.61 -14.09
N ASP A 188 -2.23 -14.58 -13.91
CA ASP A 188 -3.52 -14.41 -13.22
C ASP A 188 -3.41 -14.71 -11.71
N MET A 189 -2.24 -15.19 -11.24
CA MET A 189 -1.97 -15.45 -9.83
C MET A 189 -1.63 -14.15 -9.08
N SER A 190 -2.16 -14.01 -7.88
CA SER A 190 -1.75 -12.98 -6.92
C SER A 190 -0.29 -13.17 -6.48
N LYS A 191 0.31 -12.13 -5.91
CA LYS A 191 1.69 -12.19 -5.40
C LYS A 191 1.89 -13.31 -4.37
N LYS A 192 0.93 -13.51 -3.45
CA LYS A 192 0.98 -14.59 -2.45
C LYS A 192 0.88 -15.98 -3.09
N GLU A 193 0.06 -16.14 -4.11
CA GLU A 193 -0.05 -17.40 -4.86
C GLU A 193 1.25 -17.70 -5.61
N LYS A 194 1.86 -16.71 -6.26
CA LYS A 194 3.16 -16.86 -6.94
C LYS A 194 4.27 -17.28 -5.98
N ASN A 195 4.35 -16.66 -4.81
CA ASN A 195 5.34 -17.02 -3.78
C ASN A 195 5.19 -18.49 -3.37
N ARG A 196 3.96 -18.95 -3.08
CA ARG A 196 3.71 -20.36 -2.74
C ARG A 196 4.04 -21.31 -3.89
N HIS A 197 3.68 -20.92 -5.11
CA HIS A 197 3.94 -21.72 -6.30
C HIS A 197 5.45 -21.93 -6.51
N TYR A 198 6.25 -20.86 -6.53
CA TYR A 198 7.69 -20.97 -6.77
C TYR A 198 8.43 -21.70 -5.63
N VAL A 199 7.98 -21.56 -4.38
CA VAL A 199 8.52 -22.39 -3.30
C VAL A 199 8.17 -23.85 -3.51
N HIS A 200 6.93 -24.16 -3.89
CA HIS A 200 6.50 -25.54 -4.12
C HIS A 200 7.30 -26.23 -5.24
N GLU A 201 7.77 -25.49 -6.24
CA GLU A 201 8.59 -26.02 -7.33
C GLU A 201 10.00 -26.45 -6.89
N ILE A 202 10.49 -25.95 -5.75
CA ILE A 202 11.83 -26.28 -5.25
C ILE A 202 11.74 -27.49 -4.32
N ASP A 203 12.70 -28.40 -4.39
CA ASP A 203 12.75 -29.55 -3.48
C ASP A 203 12.87 -29.12 -2.01
N ILE A 204 12.30 -29.91 -1.10
CA ILE A 204 12.28 -29.62 0.34
C ILE A 204 13.69 -29.51 0.94
N LEU A 205 14.65 -30.32 0.46
CA LEU A 205 16.04 -30.26 0.93
C LEU A 205 16.71 -28.97 0.49
N LYS A 206 16.47 -28.54 -0.77
CA LYS A 206 16.98 -27.25 -1.29
C LYS A 206 16.39 -26.07 -0.51
N ARG A 207 15.10 -26.11 -0.16
CA ARG A 207 14.47 -25.09 0.71
C ARG A 207 15.13 -25.02 2.08
N SER A 208 15.40 -26.18 2.70
CA SER A 208 16.07 -26.26 4.00
C SER A 208 17.49 -25.68 3.93
N LYS A 209 18.26 -25.98 2.88
CA LYS A 209 19.60 -25.38 2.65
C LYS A 209 19.56 -23.85 2.57
N ILE A 210 18.58 -23.27 1.87
CA ILE A 210 18.42 -21.80 1.80
C ILE A 210 18.17 -21.21 3.19
N ILE A 211 17.30 -21.85 3.98
CA ILE A 211 17.00 -21.42 5.34
C ILE A 211 18.26 -21.49 6.22
N LYS A 212 18.99 -22.62 6.17
CA LYS A 212 20.23 -22.82 6.93
C LYS A 212 21.29 -21.78 6.58
N GLU A 213 21.50 -21.46 5.30
CA GLU A 213 22.47 -20.42 4.91
C GLU A 213 22.07 -19.04 5.43
N ILE A 214 20.80 -18.67 5.36
CA ILE A 214 20.30 -17.41 5.94
C ILE A 214 20.60 -17.35 7.45
N HIS A 215 20.41 -18.47 8.17
CA HIS A 215 20.69 -18.55 9.60
C HIS A 215 22.18 -18.48 9.90
N GLU A 216 23.03 -19.10 9.09
CA GLU A 216 24.49 -19.01 9.21
C GLU A 216 25.01 -17.60 8.89
N ILE A 217 24.41 -16.88 7.94
CA ILE A 217 24.70 -15.46 7.70
C ILE A 217 24.37 -14.62 8.93
N TRP A 218 23.21 -14.87 9.56
CA TRP A 218 22.82 -14.17 10.79
C TRP A 218 23.73 -14.50 11.97
N LYS A 219 24.13 -15.77 12.11
CA LYS A 219 25.07 -16.24 13.15
C LYS A 219 26.45 -15.58 13.02
N ARG A 220 26.88 -15.29 11.78
CA ARG A 220 28.07 -14.49 11.47
C ARG A 220 27.89 -12.98 11.72
N GLY A 221 26.71 -12.54 12.17
CA GLY A 221 26.40 -11.13 12.44
C GLY A 221 26.22 -10.26 11.18
N LYS A 222 26.08 -10.88 10.01
CA LYS A 222 25.90 -10.17 8.72
C LYS A 222 24.43 -10.06 8.36
N ASP A 223 24.09 -9.00 7.62
CA ASP A 223 22.78 -8.87 6.99
C ASP A 223 22.74 -9.69 5.69
N VAL A 224 21.59 -10.30 5.40
CA VAL A 224 21.39 -11.04 4.14
C VAL A 224 21.34 -10.07 2.97
N VAL A 225 22.27 -10.25 2.03
CA VAL A 225 22.27 -9.60 0.72
C VAL A 225 21.70 -10.57 -0.30
N THR A 226 20.59 -10.22 -0.95
CA THR A 226 19.85 -11.16 -1.82
C THR A 226 20.63 -11.59 -3.05
N ASP A 227 21.42 -10.68 -3.61
CA ASP A 227 22.22 -10.97 -4.80
C ASP A 227 23.33 -11.99 -4.49
N GLU A 228 23.98 -11.87 -3.33
CA GLU A 228 24.99 -12.81 -2.86
C GLU A 228 24.36 -14.16 -2.51
N LEU A 229 23.23 -14.15 -1.80
CA LEU A 229 22.50 -15.36 -1.45
C LEU A 229 21.96 -16.08 -2.70
N TRP A 230 21.54 -15.34 -3.73
CA TRP A 230 21.11 -15.90 -4.99
C TRP A 230 22.28 -16.55 -5.74
N LYS A 231 23.44 -15.87 -5.85
CA LYS A 231 24.65 -16.44 -6.46
C LYS A 231 25.10 -17.70 -5.73
N TRP A 232 25.12 -17.67 -4.40
CA TRP A 232 25.36 -18.85 -3.57
C TRP A 232 24.37 -19.97 -3.91
N ALA A 233 23.07 -19.66 -4.05
CA ALA A 233 22.07 -20.65 -4.40
C ALA A 233 22.28 -21.24 -5.81
N GLN A 234 22.75 -20.45 -6.77
CA GLN A 234 23.09 -20.96 -8.11
C GLN A 234 24.22 -21.99 -8.05
N THR A 235 25.23 -21.76 -7.21
CA THR A 235 26.39 -22.64 -7.08
C THR A 235 26.12 -23.88 -6.22
N GLU A 236 25.54 -23.70 -5.03
CA GLU A 236 25.47 -24.75 -3.99
C GLU A 236 24.23 -25.64 -4.06
N ILE A 237 23.14 -25.13 -4.63
CA ILE A 237 21.88 -25.88 -4.77
C ILE A 237 21.40 -25.96 -6.22
N GLU A 238 22.26 -25.55 -7.17
CA GLU A 238 21.96 -25.54 -8.60
C GLU A 238 20.63 -24.84 -8.90
N PHE A 239 20.44 -23.65 -8.30
CA PHE A 239 19.24 -22.86 -8.52
C PHE A 239 19.27 -22.25 -9.93
N ASP A 240 18.38 -22.72 -10.80
CA ASP A 240 18.38 -22.45 -12.24
C ASP A 240 17.52 -21.23 -12.65
N LYS A 241 16.93 -20.51 -11.68
CA LYS A 241 16.00 -19.41 -11.95
C LYS A 241 16.60 -18.04 -11.68
N CYS A 242 16.01 -17.02 -12.31
CA CYS A 242 16.44 -15.64 -12.17
C CYS A 242 16.21 -15.08 -10.75
N HIS A 243 16.91 -14.00 -10.43
CA HIS A 243 16.85 -13.35 -9.12
C HIS A 243 15.42 -12.94 -8.71
N THR A 244 14.57 -12.50 -9.65
CA THR A 244 13.17 -12.15 -9.35
C THR A 244 12.37 -13.35 -8.83
N ILE A 245 12.58 -14.53 -9.40
CA ILE A 245 11.93 -15.76 -8.92
C ILE A 245 12.50 -16.14 -7.55
N PHE A 246 13.81 -15.97 -7.35
CA PHE A 246 14.43 -16.18 -6.05
C PHE A 246 13.81 -15.32 -4.94
N LEU A 247 13.49 -14.06 -5.22
CA LEU A 247 12.77 -13.20 -4.25
C LEU A 247 11.36 -13.73 -3.92
N HIS A 248 10.63 -14.25 -4.92
CA HIS A 248 9.35 -14.91 -4.67
C HIS A 248 9.49 -16.16 -3.80
N VAL A 249 10.58 -16.90 -3.98
CA VAL A 249 10.94 -18.07 -3.16
C VAL A 249 11.19 -17.64 -1.72
N LEU A 250 12.05 -16.63 -1.49
CA LEU A 250 12.30 -16.11 -0.14
C LEU A 250 11.01 -15.68 0.56
N HIS A 251 10.12 -14.99 -0.15
CA HIS A 251 8.83 -14.60 0.39
C HIS A 251 7.89 -15.79 0.65
N GLY A 252 7.94 -16.85 -0.16
CA GLY A 252 7.16 -18.06 0.07
C GLY A 252 7.70 -18.91 1.22
N LEU A 253 9.02 -18.86 1.48
CA LEU A 253 9.67 -19.47 2.64
C LEU A 253 9.42 -18.70 3.94
N GLY A 254 8.74 -17.55 3.86
CA GLY A 254 8.37 -16.75 5.01
C GLY A 254 9.37 -15.67 5.38
N PHE A 255 10.32 -15.30 4.50
CA PHE A 255 11.21 -14.17 4.74
C PHE A 255 10.68 -12.87 4.10
N VAL A 256 10.86 -11.76 4.81
CA VAL A 256 10.47 -10.42 4.36
C VAL A 256 11.54 -9.40 4.73
N TYR A 257 11.73 -8.42 3.85
CA TYR A 257 12.57 -7.26 4.13
C TYR A 257 11.76 -6.18 4.85
N LYS A 258 12.04 -5.95 6.13
CA LYS A 258 11.35 -4.94 6.94
C LYS A 258 12.28 -4.34 8.01
N LYS A 259 11.85 -3.25 8.66
CA LYS A 259 12.61 -2.61 9.75
C LYS A 259 12.89 -3.64 10.86
N LYS A 260 14.14 -3.72 11.35
CA LYS A 260 14.49 -4.51 12.53
C LYS A 260 13.65 -3.97 13.70
N GLY A 261 12.88 -4.84 14.34
CA GLY A 261 11.82 -4.40 15.25
C GLY A 261 12.35 -3.93 16.60
N GLU A 262 11.94 -2.73 16.99
CA GLU A 262 11.74 -2.31 18.38
C GLU A 262 10.46 -1.48 18.42
N ASN A 263 9.75 -1.57 19.54
CA ASN A 263 8.32 -1.32 19.72
C ASN A 263 7.71 -0.12 18.96
N THR A 264 6.48 -0.29 18.45
CA THR A 264 5.72 0.69 17.66
C THR A 264 4.45 1.14 18.40
N ILE A 265 4.58 1.61 19.63
CA ILE A 265 3.47 2.30 20.32
C ILE A 265 3.71 3.80 20.20
N VAL A 266 2.96 4.45 19.31
CA VAL A 266 2.85 5.92 19.28
C VAL A 266 1.56 6.26 19.98
N PHE A 267 1.66 6.59 21.27
CA PHE A 267 0.57 7.23 22.01
C PHE A 267 0.96 8.68 22.25
N GLU A 268 0.21 9.62 21.70
CA GLU A 268 0.44 11.05 21.92
C GLU A 268 -0.39 11.52 23.10
N ARG A 269 0.26 12.05 24.14
CA ARG A 269 -0.44 12.65 25.28
C ARG A 269 -1.04 14.00 24.88
N LYS A 270 -2.25 14.31 25.36
CA LYS A 270 -2.98 15.55 25.04
C LYS A 270 -2.21 16.83 25.38
N ASP A 271 -1.42 16.82 26.45
CA ASP A 271 -0.58 17.94 26.85
C ASP A 271 0.56 18.21 25.85
N ILE A 272 1.12 17.17 25.23
CA ILE A 272 2.13 17.31 24.17
C ILE A 272 1.51 17.94 22.91
N ILE A 273 0.28 17.56 22.56
CA ILE A 273 -0.45 18.16 21.42
C ILE A 273 -0.63 19.66 21.62
N GLN A 274 -1.04 20.09 22.82
CA GLN A 274 -1.20 21.53 23.15
C GLN A 274 0.14 22.29 23.08
N LYS A 275 1.22 21.72 23.63
CA LYS A 275 2.56 22.33 23.55
C LYS A 275 3.04 22.50 22.11
N ARG A 276 2.78 21.51 21.24
CA ARG A 276 3.11 21.59 19.82
C ARG A 276 2.30 22.67 19.10
N ALA A 277 1.01 22.79 19.41
CA ALA A 277 0.17 23.86 18.85
C ALA A 277 0.70 25.26 19.22
N LEU A 278 1.09 25.44 20.49
CA LEU A 278 1.71 26.68 20.95
C LEU A 278 3.05 26.95 20.26
N TYR A 279 3.92 25.95 20.17
CA TYR A 279 5.20 26.05 19.45
C TYR A 279 4.99 26.48 17.99
N LEU A 280 4.05 25.85 17.27
CA LEU A 280 3.77 26.19 15.88
C LEU A 280 3.23 27.62 15.71
N LYS A 281 2.42 28.11 16.67
CA LYS A 281 1.96 29.50 16.68
C LYS A 281 3.13 30.47 16.85
N ASN A 282 3.99 30.24 17.84
CA ASN A 282 5.16 31.08 18.10
C ASN A 282 6.15 31.03 16.92
N LYS A 283 6.37 29.84 16.35
CA LYS A 283 7.22 29.68 15.17
C LYS A 283 6.70 30.50 14.00
N LYS A 284 5.38 30.48 13.75
CA LYS A 284 4.75 31.27 12.69
C LYS A 284 5.02 32.77 12.87
N GLU A 285 4.94 33.30 14.09
CA GLU A 285 5.25 34.72 14.36
C GLU A 285 6.70 35.09 14.03
N TRP A 286 7.65 34.17 14.22
CA TRP A 286 9.05 34.36 13.85
C TRP A 286 9.30 34.16 12.34
N ASP A 287 8.56 33.24 11.71
CA ASP A 287 8.57 33.06 10.26
C ASP A 287 8.08 34.35 9.57
N ASP A 288 7.02 34.98 10.10
CA ASP A 288 6.48 36.26 9.62
C ASP A 288 7.49 37.43 9.76
N LYS A 289 8.40 37.34 10.74
CA LYS A 289 9.53 38.29 10.93
C LYS A 289 10.74 37.97 10.05
N ASN A 290 10.64 36.97 9.17
CA ASN A 290 11.73 36.46 8.35
C ASN A 290 12.97 36.11 9.21
N ALA A 291 12.78 35.40 10.32
CA ALA A 291 13.89 35.01 11.20
C ALA A 291 14.89 34.07 10.52
N TYR A 292 16.17 34.22 10.86
CA TYR A 292 17.24 33.31 10.45
C TYR A 292 17.42 32.23 11.51
N TYR A 293 17.15 30.98 11.14
CA TYR A 293 17.11 29.87 12.06
C TYR A 293 18.43 29.09 12.08
N GLY A 294 18.92 28.82 13.28
CA GLY A 294 19.93 27.79 13.54
C GLY A 294 19.30 26.68 14.38
N SER A 295 19.22 25.48 13.82
CA SER A 295 18.71 24.29 14.50
C SER A 295 19.85 23.43 14.97
N PHE A 296 19.75 22.92 16.18
CA PHE A 296 20.78 22.17 16.84
C PHE A 296 20.19 20.87 17.40
N ASP A 297 20.92 19.79 17.21
CA ASP A 297 20.58 18.45 17.69
C ASP A 297 21.88 17.65 17.87
N GLU A 298 21.92 16.78 18.87
CA GLU A 298 23.04 15.86 19.08
C GLU A 298 22.73 14.50 18.48
N THR A 299 23.72 13.93 17.82
CA THR A 299 23.67 12.54 17.42
C THR A 299 24.91 11.80 17.89
N TRP A 300 24.77 10.48 17.99
CA TRP A 300 25.81 9.59 18.48
C TRP A 300 26.19 8.70 17.33
N VAL A 301 27.47 8.66 16.98
CA VAL A 301 28.04 7.66 16.09
C VAL A 301 28.78 6.65 16.96
N TYR A 302 28.61 5.36 16.72
CA TYR A 302 29.35 4.34 17.46
C TYR A 302 29.68 3.17 16.54
N ASP A 303 30.75 2.44 16.87
CA ASP A 303 31.36 1.41 16.02
C ASP A 303 30.41 0.23 15.66
N GLY A 304 29.31 0.07 16.39
CA GLY A 304 28.31 -0.99 16.18
C GLY A 304 27.06 -0.59 15.38
N MET A 305 27.01 0.61 14.79
CA MET A 305 25.86 1.06 14.01
C MET A 305 25.55 0.08 12.86
N SER A 306 24.34 -0.48 12.85
CA SER A 306 23.90 -1.46 11.85
C SER A 306 22.71 -0.95 11.02
N LYS A 307 22.47 -1.60 9.87
CA LYS A 307 21.35 -1.23 8.99
C LYS A 307 20.01 -1.40 9.72
N LYS A 308 19.17 -0.36 9.67
CA LYS A 308 17.82 -0.33 10.29
C LYS A 308 16.83 -1.34 9.70
N LYS A 309 17.08 -1.85 8.49
CA LYS A 309 16.21 -2.81 7.78
C LYS A 309 17.03 -4.04 7.39
N GLY A 310 16.42 -5.22 7.48
CA GLY A 310 17.03 -6.48 7.10
C GLY A 310 15.98 -7.52 6.70
N TRP A 311 16.42 -8.56 6.01
CA TRP A 311 15.60 -9.75 5.78
C TRP A 311 15.42 -10.51 7.10
N GLN A 312 14.18 -10.85 7.42
CA GLN A 312 13.81 -11.55 8.65
C GLN A 312 12.50 -12.32 8.45
N HIS A 313 12.16 -13.21 9.37
CA HIS A 313 10.90 -13.96 9.35
C HIS A 313 9.66 -13.04 9.34
N ALA A 314 8.68 -13.42 8.51
CA ALA A 314 7.41 -12.73 8.31
C ALA A 314 6.57 -12.73 9.58
N ASN A 315 6.49 -13.88 10.26
CA ASN A 315 5.81 -14.04 11.54
C ASN A 315 6.69 -13.45 12.65
N SER A 316 6.23 -12.34 13.24
CA SER A 316 7.03 -11.44 14.07
C SER A 316 6.55 -11.32 15.50
N ASN A 317 6.19 -12.44 16.10
CA ASN A 317 6.15 -12.56 17.55
C ASN A 317 7.40 -13.40 17.94
N MET A 318 8.16 -12.98 18.95
CA MET A 318 9.40 -13.68 19.40
C MET A 318 9.16 -15.16 19.77
N TYR A 319 7.98 -15.48 20.32
CA TYR A 319 7.52 -16.84 20.66
C TYR A 319 7.15 -17.67 19.42
N GLN A 320 6.52 -17.08 18.40
CA GLN A 320 6.24 -17.76 17.13
C GLN A 320 7.53 -17.97 16.34
N ARG A 321 8.50 -17.06 16.49
CA ARG A 321 9.85 -17.25 15.97
C ARG A 321 10.48 -18.47 16.65
N SER A 322 10.52 -18.56 17.98
CA SER A 322 11.14 -19.70 18.67
C SER A 322 10.50 -21.05 18.34
N GLN A 323 9.19 -21.10 18.07
CA GLN A 323 8.48 -22.35 17.71
C GLN A 323 8.63 -22.78 16.24
N LEU A 324 9.00 -21.88 15.32
CA LEU A 324 9.22 -22.17 13.90
C LEU A 324 10.69 -22.45 13.57
N MET A 325 11.55 -22.59 14.58
CA MET A 325 12.99 -22.76 14.40
C MET A 325 13.37 -24.18 13.98
N ASP A 326 14.44 -24.24 13.19
CA ASP A 326 15.26 -25.43 13.04
C ASP A 326 15.77 -25.84 14.44
N LEU A 327 15.48 -27.06 14.90
CA LEU A 327 15.86 -27.53 16.25
C LEU A 327 17.38 -27.48 16.47
N GLU A 328 18.17 -27.52 15.39
CA GLU A 328 19.63 -27.44 15.43
C GLU A 328 20.16 -26.00 15.47
N SER A 329 19.40 -24.99 15.03
CA SER A 329 19.88 -23.60 14.89
C SER A 329 18.81 -22.54 15.18
N HIS A 330 18.46 -22.38 16.46
CA HIS A 330 17.49 -21.40 16.93
C HIS A 330 17.98 -19.94 16.72
N GLN A 331 17.68 -19.32 15.57
CA GLN A 331 18.08 -17.93 15.25
C GLN A 331 16.86 -17.01 15.04
N ALA A 332 16.62 -16.10 15.99
CA ALA A 332 15.46 -15.19 16.03
C ALA A 332 15.41 -14.13 14.89
N GLY A 333 16.46 -14.04 14.07
CA GLY A 333 16.63 -13.07 12.99
C GLY A 333 18.02 -12.43 13.00
N PRO A 334 18.29 -11.46 12.11
CA PRO A 334 19.56 -10.73 12.11
C PRO A 334 19.74 -10.01 13.45
N SER A 335 20.98 -9.96 13.96
CA SER A 335 21.29 -9.22 15.18
C SER A 335 20.88 -7.75 15.03
N LYS A 336 20.33 -7.20 16.11
CA LYS A 336 20.39 -5.75 16.31
C LYS A 336 21.87 -5.41 16.50
N GLY A 337 22.33 -4.33 15.86
CA GLY A 337 23.69 -3.81 16.10
C GLY A 337 23.94 -3.60 17.59
N LYS A 338 25.21 -3.59 18.00
CA LYS A 338 25.57 -3.42 19.42
C LYS A 338 24.88 -2.17 19.98
N GLU A 339 24.27 -2.23 21.15
CA GLU A 339 23.74 -1.01 21.78
C GLU A 339 24.82 -0.22 22.54
N ARG A 340 26.04 -0.77 22.66
CA ARG A 340 27.17 -0.25 23.45
C ARG A 340 28.49 -0.29 22.67
N GLY A 341 29.44 0.58 23.02
CA GLY A 341 30.77 0.70 22.38
C GLY A 341 31.18 2.17 22.26
N ARG A 342 32.46 2.44 22.01
CA ARG A 342 33.03 3.80 21.93
C ARG A 342 32.18 4.69 21.01
N ARG A 343 31.70 5.81 21.57
CA ARG A 343 30.79 6.74 20.89
C ARG A 343 31.50 8.04 20.56
N VAL A 344 31.09 8.65 19.47
CA VAL A 344 31.41 10.03 19.11
C VAL A 344 30.09 10.79 19.11
N ILE A 345 29.98 11.77 20.00
CA ILE A 345 28.94 12.77 19.96
C ILE A 345 29.28 13.69 18.82
N VAL A 346 28.35 13.83 17.89
CA VAL A 346 28.41 14.78 16.80
C VAL A 346 27.29 15.76 17.02
N ALA A 347 27.63 17.04 17.10
CA ALA A 347 26.67 18.12 17.19
C ALA A 347 27.09 19.24 16.24
N ALA A 348 26.14 19.94 15.64
CA ALA A 348 26.40 21.08 14.78
C ALA A 348 25.15 21.95 14.68
N VAL A 349 25.33 23.24 14.38
CA VAL A 349 24.21 24.15 14.09
C VAL A 349 23.91 24.13 12.61
N LEU A 350 22.70 23.72 12.25
CA LEU A 350 22.19 23.67 10.88
C LEU A 350 21.34 24.90 10.58
N THR A 351 21.67 25.61 9.52
CA THR A 351 20.90 26.76 9.01
C THR A 351 20.38 26.47 7.60
N GLU A 352 19.65 27.43 7.03
CA GLU A 352 19.23 27.38 5.61
C GLU A 352 20.41 27.37 4.62
N ASP A 353 21.62 27.77 5.03
CA ASP A 353 22.83 27.75 4.20
C ASP A 353 23.65 26.46 4.34
N GLY A 354 23.23 25.55 5.22
CA GLY A 354 23.95 24.32 5.55
C GLY A 354 24.47 24.31 6.98
N VAL A 355 25.62 23.66 7.22
CA VAL A 355 26.27 23.66 8.53
C VAL A 355 26.87 25.04 8.77
N LEU A 356 26.57 25.65 9.92
CA LEU A 356 27.19 26.90 10.34
C LEU A 356 28.69 26.64 10.56
N PRO A 357 29.60 27.33 9.86
CA PRO A 357 31.03 27.11 10.03
C PRO A 357 31.46 27.32 11.48
N ASP A 358 32.37 26.46 11.95
CA ASP A 358 32.93 26.46 13.32
C ASP A 358 31.90 26.13 14.41
N SER A 359 30.73 25.60 14.04
CA SER A 359 29.74 25.09 14.97
C SER A 359 29.84 23.59 15.22
N GLU A 360 30.73 22.89 14.53
CA GLU A 360 30.88 21.44 14.64
C GLU A 360 31.52 21.04 15.97
N LEU A 361 30.88 20.13 16.69
CA LEU A 361 31.34 19.53 17.92
C LEU A 361 31.51 18.02 17.73
N LEU A 362 32.72 17.54 17.97
CA LEU A 362 33.06 16.11 18.02
C LEU A 362 33.58 15.78 19.43
N LEU A 363 32.77 15.14 20.26
CA LEU A 363 33.21 14.64 21.57
C LEU A 363 33.32 13.13 21.54
N VAL A 364 34.54 12.61 21.71
CA VAL A 364 34.78 11.16 21.78
C VAL A 364 34.66 10.70 23.23
N SER A 365 33.84 9.68 23.48
CA SER A 365 33.67 9.08 24.80
C SER A 365 35.00 8.61 25.38
N GLY A 366 35.40 9.11 26.56
CA GLY A 366 36.69 8.82 27.19
C GLY A 366 36.72 7.53 28.01
N VAL A 367 35.58 6.85 28.17
CA VAL A 367 35.40 5.75 29.12
C VAL A 367 35.68 4.38 28.47
N ARG A 368 36.18 3.40 29.25
CA ARG A 368 36.38 1.99 28.83
C ARG A 368 35.05 1.38 28.38
N GLU A 369 35.04 0.53 27.34
CA GLU A 369 33.79 -0.03 26.75
C GLU A 369 32.86 -0.72 27.77
N GLU A 370 33.43 -1.28 28.83
CA GLU A 370 32.76 -1.99 29.92
C GLU A 370 32.01 -1.06 30.90
N ASP A 371 32.46 0.19 31.04
CA ASP A 371 31.91 1.18 31.97
C ASP A 371 30.92 2.14 31.30
N GLN A 372 30.71 2.00 29.98
CA GLN A 372 29.79 2.82 29.20
C GLN A 372 28.34 2.34 29.40
N ALA A 373 27.58 3.09 30.18
CA ALA A 373 26.15 2.88 30.37
C ALA A 373 25.38 3.02 29.04
N ALA A 374 24.23 2.35 28.93
CA ALA A 374 23.31 2.56 27.81
C ALA A 374 22.86 4.03 27.73
N ASP A 375 22.69 4.65 28.90
CA ASP A 375 22.40 6.07 29.11
C ASP A 375 23.67 6.91 28.96
N TYR A 376 23.70 7.72 27.90
CA TYR A 376 24.82 8.54 27.47
C TYR A 376 24.89 9.91 28.16
N HIS A 377 23.89 10.26 28.97
CA HIS A 377 23.78 11.57 29.61
C HIS A 377 24.87 11.88 30.65
N LYS A 378 25.84 10.97 30.87
CA LYS A 378 26.96 11.19 31.79
C LYS A 378 28.13 11.97 31.19
N GLU A 379 28.35 11.89 29.87
CA GLU A 379 29.50 12.57 29.22
C GLU A 379 29.14 13.95 28.67
N MET A 380 27.86 14.14 28.32
CA MET A 380 27.33 15.43 27.91
C MET A 380 26.60 16.07 29.09
N ASP A 381 27.36 16.84 29.88
CA ASP A 381 26.85 17.60 31.01
C ASP A 381 26.51 19.05 30.61
N GLY A 382 25.78 19.73 31.49
CA GLY A 382 25.36 21.12 31.26
C GLY A 382 26.53 22.09 31.09
N ASP A 383 27.70 21.79 31.66
CA ASP A 383 28.87 22.67 31.58
C ASP A 383 29.57 22.58 30.22
N ASN A 384 29.67 21.37 29.63
CA ASN A 384 30.13 21.18 28.27
C ASN A 384 29.17 21.83 27.25
N PHE A 385 27.86 21.75 27.51
CA PHE A 385 26.86 22.44 26.70
C PHE A 385 26.93 23.95 26.81
N GLU A 386 27.11 24.49 28.02
CA GLU A 386 27.25 25.92 28.25
C GLU A 386 28.45 26.47 27.45
N LYS A 387 29.60 25.78 27.49
CA LYS A 387 30.77 26.14 26.68
C LYS A 387 30.49 26.11 25.18
N TYR A 388 29.78 25.08 24.71
CA TYR A 388 29.42 24.96 23.30
C TYR A 388 28.49 26.10 22.86
N TYR A 389 27.45 26.42 23.64
CA TYR A 389 26.54 27.54 23.37
C TYR A 389 27.23 28.91 23.40
N MET A 390 28.19 29.11 24.30
CA MET A 390 29.01 30.33 24.31
C MET A 390 29.80 30.51 22.99
N GLY A 391 30.15 29.42 22.30
CA GLY A 391 30.77 29.47 20.98
C GLY A 391 29.76 29.69 19.84
N VAL A 392 28.70 28.88 19.79
CA VAL A 392 27.82 28.84 18.60
C VAL A 392 26.75 29.92 18.54
N ILE A 393 26.29 30.44 19.67
CA ILE A 393 25.26 31.50 19.69
C ILE A 393 25.78 32.79 19.04
N PRO A 394 27.00 33.29 19.36
CA PRO A 394 27.59 34.44 18.67
C PRO A 394 27.75 34.21 17.16
N LEU A 395 28.18 33.02 16.73
CA LEU A 395 28.34 32.67 15.32
C LEU A 395 27.01 32.76 14.57
N LEU A 396 25.93 32.23 15.16
CA LEU A 396 24.59 32.30 14.58
C LEU A 396 24.10 33.76 14.52
N ALA A 397 24.34 34.54 15.57
CA ALA A 397 23.96 35.95 15.60
C ALA A 397 24.69 36.77 14.51
N GLU A 398 25.97 36.50 14.28
CA GLU A 398 26.74 37.15 13.21
C GLU A 398 26.22 36.75 11.82
N ALA A 399 25.95 35.45 11.59
CA ALA A 399 25.39 34.96 10.35
C ALA A 399 24.01 35.58 10.05
N ALA A 400 23.15 35.68 11.07
CA ALA A 400 21.85 36.34 10.95
C ALA A 400 22.00 37.85 10.65
N LYS A 401 22.95 38.53 11.32
CA LYS A 401 23.25 39.94 11.11
C LYS A 401 23.73 40.23 9.69
N LYS A 402 24.59 39.37 9.12
CA LYS A 402 25.03 39.45 7.71
C LYS A 402 23.85 39.42 6.74
N LYS A 403 22.76 38.72 7.10
CA LYS A 403 21.51 38.64 6.33
C LYS A 403 20.46 39.70 6.70
N GLY A 404 20.74 40.56 7.70
CA GLY A 404 19.78 41.55 8.18
C GLY A 404 18.53 40.94 8.83
N ARG A 405 18.62 39.72 9.38
CA ARG A 405 17.49 38.96 9.94
C ARG A 405 17.68 38.72 11.44
N PRO A 406 16.60 38.61 12.23
CA PRO A 406 16.72 38.22 13.63
C PRO A 406 17.15 36.75 13.75
N ALA A 407 18.13 36.46 14.61
CA ALA A 407 18.58 35.10 14.88
C ALA A 407 17.58 34.36 15.78
N VAL A 408 17.25 33.12 15.43
CA VAL A 408 16.46 32.22 16.29
C VAL A 408 17.17 30.88 16.39
N PHE A 409 17.50 30.50 17.62
CA PHE A 409 18.12 29.22 17.93
C PHE A 409 17.05 28.19 18.32
N ILE A 410 17.09 27.01 17.71
CA ILE A 410 16.16 25.91 17.97
C ILE A 410 16.97 24.74 18.54
N CYS A 411 16.64 24.32 19.75
CA CYS A 411 17.13 23.10 20.37
C CYS A 411 15.97 22.30 20.97
N ASP A 412 16.22 21.05 21.32
CA ASP A 412 15.25 20.26 22.09
C ASP A 412 15.20 20.71 23.56
N ASN A 413 14.44 20.01 24.40
CA ASN A 413 14.31 20.32 25.83
C ASN A 413 14.91 19.22 26.72
N ALA A 414 16.04 18.64 26.32
CA ALA A 414 16.78 17.74 27.17
C ALA A 414 17.19 18.45 28.49
N PRO A 415 17.21 17.73 29.63
CA PRO A 415 17.44 18.35 30.94
C PRO A 415 18.73 19.15 31.05
N TYR A 416 19.80 18.72 30.38
CA TYR A 416 21.12 19.36 30.43
C TYR A 416 21.23 20.63 29.56
N HIS A 417 20.28 20.92 28.66
CA HIS A 417 20.22 22.22 27.98
C HIS A 417 19.81 23.35 28.90
N ASN A 418 19.24 23.03 30.07
CA ASN A 418 18.62 23.98 30.95
C ASN A 418 19.30 23.92 32.33
N LYS A 419 20.06 24.96 32.68
CA LYS A 419 20.60 25.13 34.03
C LYS A 419 19.61 25.95 34.85
N ALA A 420 19.17 25.43 35.99
CA ALA A 420 18.28 26.17 36.89
C ALA A 420 19.01 27.38 37.48
N ILE A 421 18.53 28.58 37.19
CA ILE A 421 19.09 29.84 37.74
C ILE A 421 18.53 30.06 39.15
N LYS A 422 18.95 29.21 40.09
CA LYS A 422 18.47 29.13 41.51
C LYS A 422 16.95 28.96 41.67
N LYS A 423 16.55 28.38 42.80
CA LYS A 423 15.14 28.26 43.21
C LYS A 423 14.76 29.46 44.07
#